data_AF-A0A928YHQ1-F1
#
_entry.id   AF-A0A928YHQ1-F1
#
_cell.length_a   1.000
_cell.length_b   1.000
_cell.length_c   1.000
_cell.angle_alpha   90.00
_cell.angle_beta   90.00
_cell.angle_gamma   90.00
#
_symmetry.space_group_name_H-M   'P 1'
#
loop_
_entity.id
_entity.type
_entity.pdbx_description
1 polymer ?
#
loop_
_entity_poly.entity_id
_entity_poly.type
_entity_poly.pdbx_seq_one_letter_code
_entity_poly.pdbx_strand_id
1 'polypeptide(L)'
;MLKKFSAFFVLFAIAIFFTIEKNQDKILSFKANECLKKNDIICAQKNFEKAFQLGFHNTSDREAYINTIINAPFDIEAQEKVSKFLSNNIEDIATLKLDYFLHDLKLEIFKKYTGNYIKQAVFNKKVLHWSENPITYKIENAPEKYFETEIEQAFIEWEKATEHKILFEKTLDNPNIVINFETKNPANQNSKKYIVAYTIPNIISNRLKNMEITFYSKDPNGNFLSKNQVYNTALHEIAHALGLMGHSSNPNDLMYMTRDSASLSKNSRTSISEADINTIKLLYKIKPDITNNETSSWDYLPFIVMGDEEEINKAKLIEAKSYVQKAPSIATGYIDLAESYVFEQNYPKAIKTLEKALEIANTEELMEMINYNLAVSYFYIDNMEIAKEYLLKSIKINRTEDKRFLLAEIYNKLGNKKLAEKEYINLIKINPNNIEYTIALTNLYISQKKYLKARQVLKKYFKLHPKEKTNPRFKPYGILNVGL
;
A
#
# COMPACT_ATOMS: atom_id res chain seq x y z
N MET A 1 27.49 -45.56 49.08
CA MET A 1 26.07 -45.31 48.71
C MET A 1 25.79 -43.88 48.25
N LEU A 2 26.36 -42.84 48.87
CA LEU A 2 26.07 -41.43 48.53
C LEU A 2 26.37 -40.99 47.07
N LYS A 3 27.41 -41.53 46.41
CA LYS A 3 27.74 -41.19 45.00
C LYS A 3 26.73 -41.71 43.97
N LYS A 4 26.02 -42.82 44.24
CA LYS A 4 24.99 -43.36 43.33
C LYS A 4 23.67 -42.58 43.42
N PHE A 5 23.34 -42.04 44.60
CA PHE A 5 22.17 -41.16 44.78
C PHE A 5 22.33 -39.80 44.08
N SER A 6 23.55 -39.26 44.05
CA SER A 6 23.87 -38.02 43.33
C SER A 6 23.68 -38.14 41.82
N ALA A 7 24.15 -39.23 41.20
CA ALA A 7 23.98 -39.45 39.76
C ALA A 7 22.51 -39.66 39.37
N PHE A 8 21.72 -40.32 40.23
CA PHE A 8 20.28 -40.51 40.01
C PHE A 8 19.50 -39.19 40.11
N PHE A 9 19.81 -38.33 41.08
CA PHE A 9 19.20 -36.99 41.17
C PHE A 9 19.54 -36.11 39.97
N VAL A 10 20.77 -36.17 39.47
CA VAL A 10 21.18 -35.44 38.27
C VAL A 10 20.47 -35.97 37.03
N LEU A 11 20.38 -37.29 36.85
CA LEU A 11 19.63 -37.90 35.74
C LEU A 11 18.12 -37.60 35.81
N PHE A 12 17.54 -37.58 37.01
CA PHE A 12 16.14 -37.23 37.23
C PHE A 12 15.87 -35.75 36.96
N ALA A 13 16.76 -34.85 37.41
CA ALA A 13 16.69 -33.43 37.10
C ALA A 13 16.86 -33.16 35.59
N ILE A 14 17.75 -33.87 34.92
CA ILE A 14 17.94 -33.81 33.46
C ILE A 14 16.69 -34.33 32.73
N ALA A 15 16.11 -35.45 33.17
CA ALA A 15 14.88 -36.00 32.59
C ALA A 15 13.68 -35.06 32.77
N ILE A 16 13.55 -34.42 33.94
CA ILE A 16 12.57 -33.36 34.21
C ILE A 16 12.82 -32.16 33.30
N PHE A 17 14.07 -31.72 33.16
CA PHE A 17 14.43 -30.61 32.29
C PHE A 17 14.04 -30.89 30.83
N PHE A 18 14.38 -32.07 30.30
CA PHE A 18 14.01 -32.48 28.94
C PHE A 18 12.49 -32.64 28.76
N THR A 19 11.75 -33.10 29.78
CA THR A 19 10.28 -33.22 29.69
C THR A 19 9.58 -31.86 29.79
N ILE A 20 10.12 -30.92 30.57
CA ILE A 20 9.64 -29.53 30.62
C ILE A 20 9.91 -28.84 29.28
N GLU A 21 11.10 -28.98 28.73
CA GLU A 21 11.47 -28.40 27.44
C GLU A 21 10.58 -28.95 26.30
N LYS A 22 10.29 -30.26 26.33
CA LYS A 22 9.44 -30.92 25.32
C LYS A 22 7.93 -30.63 25.45
N ASN A 23 7.44 -30.15 26.59
CA ASN A 23 6.02 -29.83 26.82
C ASN A 23 5.81 -28.36 27.24
N GLN A 24 6.78 -27.50 26.95
CA GLN A 24 6.78 -26.10 27.37
C GLN A 24 5.54 -25.35 26.85
N ASP A 25 5.13 -25.68 25.64
CA ASP A 25 3.94 -25.19 24.95
C ASP A 25 2.63 -25.51 25.70
N LYS A 26 2.44 -26.76 26.11
CA LYS A 26 1.30 -27.22 26.91
C LYS A 26 1.29 -26.59 28.31
N ILE A 27 2.46 -26.44 28.92
CA ILE A 27 2.59 -25.77 30.23
C ILE A 27 2.15 -24.30 30.12
N LEU A 28 2.51 -23.62 29.03
CA LEU A 28 2.08 -22.24 28.77
C LEU A 28 0.58 -22.16 28.53
N SER A 29 0.00 -23.07 27.74
CA SER A 29 -1.47 -23.17 27.57
C SER A 29 -2.18 -23.38 28.92
N PHE A 30 -1.68 -24.31 29.75
CA PHE A 30 -2.24 -24.53 31.09
C PHE A 30 -2.18 -23.27 31.96
N LYS A 31 -1.04 -22.57 31.97
CA LYS A 31 -0.88 -21.29 32.69
C LYS A 31 -1.83 -20.21 32.17
N ALA A 32 -2.03 -20.13 30.86
CA ALA A 32 -2.96 -19.18 30.26
C ALA A 32 -4.38 -19.41 30.77
N ASN A 33 -4.84 -20.67 30.73
CA ASN A 33 -6.15 -21.07 31.24
C ASN A 33 -6.31 -20.82 32.75
N GLU A 34 -5.26 -21.02 33.56
CA GLU A 34 -5.28 -20.65 34.98
C GLU A 34 -5.37 -19.13 35.20
N CYS A 35 -4.72 -18.34 34.35
CA CYS A 35 -4.85 -16.88 34.39
C CYS A 35 -6.27 -16.43 34.02
N LEU A 36 -6.91 -17.08 33.03
CA LEU A 36 -8.32 -16.82 32.71
C LEU A 36 -9.25 -17.08 33.90
N LYS A 37 -9.06 -18.18 34.63
CA LYS A 37 -9.85 -18.48 35.85
C LYS A 37 -9.71 -17.42 36.93
N LYS A 38 -8.59 -16.70 36.94
CA LYS A 38 -8.30 -15.58 37.87
C LYS A 38 -8.69 -14.21 37.30
N ASN A 39 -9.31 -14.19 36.12
CA ASN A 39 -9.64 -12.97 35.36
C ASN A 39 -8.42 -12.09 35.00
N ASP A 40 -7.23 -12.68 34.93
CA ASP A 40 -6.00 -12.00 34.49
C ASP A 40 -5.82 -12.17 32.98
N ILE A 41 -6.49 -11.29 32.22
CA ILE A 41 -6.53 -11.33 30.76
C ILE A 41 -5.13 -11.12 30.14
N ILE A 42 -4.35 -10.18 30.67
CA ILE A 42 -3.01 -9.86 30.15
C ILE A 42 -2.07 -11.06 30.34
N CYS A 43 -2.10 -11.69 31.52
CA CYS A 43 -1.36 -12.93 31.74
C CYS A 43 -1.81 -14.03 30.77
N ALA A 44 -3.11 -14.21 30.59
CA ALA A 44 -3.65 -15.25 29.72
C ALA A 44 -3.17 -15.06 28.27
N GLN A 45 -3.37 -13.87 27.69
CA GLN A 45 -2.92 -13.52 26.34
C GLN A 45 -1.44 -13.78 26.15
N LYS A 46 -0.60 -13.29 27.06
CA LYS A 46 0.85 -13.47 27.00
C LYS A 46 1.29 -14.94 27.00
N ASN A 47 0.59 -15.79 27.77
CA ASN A 47 0.93 -17.22 27.82
C ASN A 47 0.40 -17.97 26.59
N PHE A 48 -0.80 -17.65 26.09
CA PHE A 48 -1.31 -18.21 24.84
C PHE A 48 -0.40 -17.86 23.66
N GLU A 49 -0.02 -16.60 23.51
CA GLU A 49 0.86 -16.15 22.43
C GLU A 49 2.22 -16.86 22.43
N LYS A 50 2.78 -17.11 23.62
CA LYS A 50 4.02 -17.90 23.76
C LYS A 50 3.81 -19.36 23.42
N ALA A 51 2.69 -19.97 23.81
CA ALA A 51 2.35 -21.34 23.44
C ALA A 51 2.21 -21.48 21.91
N PHE A 52 1.54 -20.51 21.27
CA PHE A 52 1.37 -20.46 19.81
C PHE A 52 2.71 -20.29 19.08
N GLN A 53 3.63 -19.47 19.61
CA GLN A 53 4.98 -19.33 19.05
C GLN A 53 5.80 -20.63 19.10
N LEU A 54 5.49 -21.54 20.04
CA LEU A 54 6.09 -22.87 20.12
C LEU A 54 5.37 -23.92 19.27
N GLY A 55 4.34 -23.53 18.50
CA GLY A 55 3.61 -24.40 17.57
C GLY A 55 2.38 -25.09 18.15
N PHE A 56 1.96 -24.75 19.37
CA PHE A 56 0.80 -25.39 20.01
C PHE A 56 -0.50 -24.67 19.70
N HIS A 57 -1.19 -25.11 18.67
CA HIS A 57 -2.39 -24.45 18.14
C HIS A 57 -3.67 -25.24 18.38
N ASN A 58 -3.95 -25.63 19.64
CA ASN A 58 -5.21 -26.29 19.97
C ASN A 58 -6.40 -25.33 19.76
N THR A 59 -7.45 -25.81 19.10
CA THR A 59 -8.69 -25.07 18.82
C THR A 59 -9.30 -24.42 20.06
N SER A 60 -9.37 -25.12 21.20
CA SER A 60 -9.97 -24.58 22.43
C SER A 60 -9.20 -23.38 22.98
N ASP A 61 -7.87 -23.43 22.94
CA ASP A 61 -7.02 -22.35 23.43
C ASP A 61 -7.00 -21.17 22.48
N ARG A 62 -7.06 -21.43 21.17
CA ARG A 62 -7.22 -20.40 20.14
C ARG A 62 -8.54 -19.67 20.33
N GLU A 63 -9.64 -20.39 20.56
CA GLU A 63 -10.94 -19.79 20.83
C GLU A 63 -10.92 -18.97 22.13
N ALA A 64 -10.36 -19.53 23.20
CA ALA A 64 -10.21 -18.83 24.48
C ALA A 64 -9.39 -17.54 24.32
N TYR A 65 -8.28 -17.59 23.58
CA TYR A 65 -7.46 -16.41 23.27
C TYR A 65 -8.24 -15.35 22.50
N ILE A 66 -8.95 -15.71 21.43
CA ILE A 66 -9.78 -14.77 20.66
C ILE A 66 -10.85 -14.14 21.53
N ASN A 67 -11.51 -14.92 22.40
CA ASN A 67 -12.50 -14.40 23.35
C ASN A 67 -11.90 -13.36 24.31
N THR A 68 -10.63 -13.46 24.67
CA THR A 68 -9.98 -12.42 25.48
C THR A 68 -9.79 -11.10 24.75
N ILE A 69 -9.69 -11.13 23.42
CA ILE A 69 -9.43 -9.95 22.60
C ILE A 69 -10.75 -9.24 22.28
N ILE A 70 -11.71 -9.98 21.72
CA ILE A 70 -12.95 -9.37 21.20
C ILE A 70 -13.93 -8.93 22.29
N ASN A 71 -13.75 -9.39 23.53
CA ASN A 71 -14.57 -8.98 24.69
C ASN A 71 -13.91 -7.86 25.52
N ALA A 72 -12.80 -7.29 25.05
CA ALA A 72 -12.12 -6.13 25.63
C ALA A 72 -12.22 -4.93 24.68
N PRO A 73 -11.85 -3.70 25.11
CA PRO A 73 -11.74 -2.57 24.18
C PRO A 73 -10.86 -2.93 22.98
N PHE A 74 -11.42 -2.81 21.77
CA PHE A 74 -10.77 -3.25 20.53
C PHE A 74 -9.86 -2.17 19.94
N ASP A 75 -8.85 -1.78 20.73
CA ASP A 75 -7.83 -0.79 20.37
C ASP A 75 -6.83 -1.32 19.32
N ILE A 76 -5.84 -0.49 18.98
CA ILE A 76 -4.81 -0.84 17.99
C ILE A 76 -4.00 -2.08 18.42
N GLU A 77 -3.72 -2.27 19.72
CA GLU A 77 -2.98 -3.44 20.20
C GLU A 77 -3.80 -4.71 19.99
N ALA A 78 -5.09 -4.67 20.30
CA ALA A 78 -6.03 -5.76 20.03
C ALA A 78 -6.10 -6.10 18.53
N GLN A 79 -6.14 -5.08 17.68
CA GLN A 79 -6.16 -5.25 16.22
C GLN A 79 -4.85 -5.84 15.68
N GLU A 80 -3.68 -5.46 16.22
CA GLU A 80 -2.39 -6.04 15.86
C GLU A 80 -2.30 -7.52 16.26
N LYS A 81 -2.83 -7.88 17.44
CA LYS A 81 -2.94 -9.28 17.89
C LYS A 81 -3.81 -10.11 16.94
N VAL A 82 -4.97 -9.56 16.53
CA VAL A 82 -5.87 -10.17 15.55
C VAL A 82 -5.18 -10.37 14.19
N SER A 83 -4.49 -9.34 13.69
CA SER A 83 -3.75 -9.43 12.42
C SER A 83 -2.70 -10.54 12.46
N LYS A 84 -1.92 -10.61 13.54
CA LYS A 84 -0.94 -11.68 13.75
C LYS A 84 -1.59 -13.05 13.88
N PHE A 85 -2.75 -13.15 14.53
CA PHE A 85 -3.49 -14.41 14.67
C PHE A 85 -3.92 -14.96 13.30
N LEU A 86 -4.51 -14.10 12.45
CA LEU A 86 -4.99 -14.46 11.11
C LEU A 86 -3.86 -14.90 10.17
N SER A 87 -2.65 -14.34 10.33
CA SER A 87 -1.49 -14.69 9.48
C SER A 87 -1.07 -16.18 9.50
N ASN A 88 -1.56 -16.96 10.47
CA ASN A 88 -1.24 -18.39 10.58
C ASN A 88 -2.09 -19.29 9.66
N ASN A 89 -3.13 -18.76 9.00
CA ASN A 89 -3.99 -19.49 8.05
C ASN A 89 -4.54 -20.83 8.58
N ILE A 90 -4.87 -20.89 9.87
CA ILE A 90 -5.51 -22.06 10.50
C ILE A 90 -7.01 -21.82 10.49
N GLU A 91 -7.77 -22.60 9.73
CA GLU A 91 -9.22 -22.54 9.70
C GLU A 91 -9.82 -23.36 10.85
N ASP A 92 -10.45 -22.67 11.81
CA ASP A 92 -11.09 -23.27 12.97
C ASP A 92 -12.19 -22.36 13.54
N ILE A 93 -12.86 -22.82 14.60
CA ILE A 93 -13.94 -22.09 15.29
C ILE A 93 -13.49 -20.70 15.75
N ALA A 94 -12.23 -20.58 16.21
CA ALA A 94 -11.68 -19.31 16.65
C ALA A 94 -11.59 -18.29 15.51
N THR A 95 -11.13 -18.74 14.33
CA THR A 95 -11.05 -17.90 13.13
C THR A 95 -12.43 -17.52 12.61
N LEU A 96 -13.37 -18.47 12.53
CA LEU A 96 -14.76 -18.18 12.16
C LEU A 96 -15.41 -17.14 13.07
N LYS A 97 -15.21 -17.27 14.40
CA LYS A 97 -15.76 -16.33 15.37
C LYS A 97 -15.18 -14.92 15.20
N LEU A 98 -13.88 -14.84 14.94
CA LEU A 98 -13.20 -13.59 14.67
C LEU A 98 -13.69 -12.96 13.37
N ASP A 99 -13.91 -13.74 12.31
CA ASP A 99 -14.43 -13.24 11.03
C ASP A 99 -15.82 -12.61 11.20
N TYR A 100 -16.73 -13.24 11.98
CA TYR A 100 -18.03 -12.65 12.31
C TYR A 100 -17.89 -11.33 13.06
N PHE A 101 -17.03 -11.28 14.09
CA PHE A 101 -16.78 -10.06 14.85
C PHE A 101 -16.25 -8.92 13.96
N LEU A 102 -15.27 -9.22 13.10
CA LEU A 102 -14.68 -8.24 12.18
C LEU A 102 -15.69 -7.78 11.12
N HIS A 103 -16.55 -8.69 10.64
CA HIS A 103 -17.63 -8.35 9.73
C HIS A 103 -18.60 -7.34 10.35
N ASP A 104 -19.08 -7.62 11.57
CA ASP A 104 -20.01 -6.75 12.29
C ASP A 104 -19.37 -5.39 12.60
N LEU A 105 -18.12 -5.37 13.05
CA LEU A 105 -17.36 -4.13 13.28
C LEU A 105 -17.26 -3.29 12.00
N LYS A 106 -16.93 -3.91 10.86
CA LYS A 106 -16.83 -3.22 9.57
C LYS A 106 -18.19 -2.63 9.15
N LEU A 107 -19.29 -3.34 9.39
CA LEU A 107 -20.65 -2.83 9.15
C LEU A 107 -20.97 -1.63 10.05
N GLU A 108 -20.61 -1.67 11.33
CA GLU A 108 -20.82 -0.55 12.26
C GLU A 108 -20.04 0.70 11.84
N ILE A 109 -18.77 0.53 11.43
CA ILE A 109 -17.94 1.61 10.90
C ILE A 109 -18.62 2.23 9.66
N PHE A 110 -19.04 1.42 8.69
CA PHE A 110 -19.68 1.94 7.47
C PHE A 110 -21.07 2.54 7.70
N LYS A 111 -21.80 2.10 8.73
CA LYS A 111 -23.04 2.78 9.17
C LYS A 111 -22.77 4.15 9.79
N LYS A 112 -21.63 4.34 10.47
CA LYS A 112 -21.22 5.63 11.04
C LYS A 112 -20.78 6.62 9.97
N TYR A 113 -20.13 6.14 8.92
CA TYR A 113 -19.63 6.94 7.79
C TYR A 113 -20.41 6.61 6.52
N THR A 114 -21.70 6.90 6.49
CA THR A 114 -22.58 6.52 5.37
C THR A 114 -22.14 7.14 4.05
N GLY A 115 -22.38 6.42 2.95
CA GLY A 115 -22.08 6.90 1.60
C GLY A 115 -20.60 7.05 1.25
N ASN A 116 -19.69 6.74 2.18
CA ASN A 116 -18.25 6.85 1.94
C ASN A 116 -17.77 5.93 0.79
N TYR A 117 -16.64 6.29 0.21
CA TYR A 117 -15.95 5.52 -0.83
C TYR A 117 -14.48 5.29 -0.43
N ILE A 118 -14.25 4.92 0.83
CA ILE A 118 -12.91 4.81 1.43
C ILE A 118 -11.98 3.85 0.70
N LYS A 119 -12.51 2.80 0.07
CA LYS A 119 -11.72 1.82 -0.68
C LYS A 119 -11.08 2.40 -1.94
N GLN A 120 -11.65 3.48 -2.49
CA GLN A 120 -11.07 4.22 -3.60
C GLN A 120 -9.94 5.16 -3.14
N ALA A 121 -9.83 5.48 -1.84
CA ALA A 121 -8.89 6.47 -1.32
C ALA A 121 -7.42 6.03 -1.37
N VAL A 122 -7.14 4.73 -1.51
CA VAL A 122 -5.78 4.20 -1.40
C VAL A 122 -4.88 4.64 -2.54
N PHE A 123 -3.62 4.91 -2.20
CA PHE A 123 -2.52 5.17 -3.13
C PHE A 123 -1.67 3.91 -3.25
N ASN A 124 -1.63 3.28 -4.42
CA ASN A 124 -0.90 2.02 -4.61
C ASN A 124 -1.22 0.98 -3.52
N LYS A 125 -2.51 0.84 -3.19
CA LYS A 125 -3.07 -0.02 -2.13
C LYS A 125 -2.68 0.35 -0.70
N LYS A 126 -1.94 1.44 -0.51
CA LYS A 126 -1.53 1.95 0.79
C LYS A 126 -2.42 3.11 1.23
N VAL A 127 -2.69 3.17 2.53
CA VAL A 127 -3.32 4.32 3.16
C VAL A 127 -2.29 5.44 3.28
N LEU A 128 -2.59 6.58 2.69
CA LEU A 128 -1.73 7.77 2.70
C LEU A 128 -2.53 8.93 3.28
N HIS A 129 -2.02 9.59 4.30
CA HIS A 129 -2.49 10.90 4.77
C HIS A 129 -1.50 11.51 5.78
N TRP A 130 -1.71 12.78 6.11
CA TRP A 130 -0.92 13.50 7.11
C TRP A 130 -1.19 13.02 8.53
N SER A 131 -0.18 13.10 9.39
CA SER A 131 -0.27 12.91 10.83
C SER A 131 -0.21 14.23 11.61
N GLU A 132 0.36 15.27 11.01
CA GLU A 132 0.49 16.61 11.58
C GLU A 132 -0.82 17.41 11.45
N ASN A 133 -1.06 18.29 12.42
CA ASN A 133 -2.18 19.21 12.43
C ASN A 133 -1.77 20.47 13.24
N PRO A 134 -1.78 21.69 12.66
CA PRO A 134 -2.23 22.01 11.30
C PRO A 134 -1.33 21.44 10.19
N ILE A 135 -1.93 21.19 9.03
CA ILE A 135 -1.23 20.83 7.79
C ILE A 135 -0.81 22.13 7.11
N THR A 136 0.48 22.30 6.91
CA THR A 136 1.02 23.54 6.36
C THR A 136 0.96 23.58 4.84
N TYR A 137 0.76 24.75 4.25
CA TYR A 137 0.75 24.92 2.80
C TYR A 137 1.44 26.20 2.32
N LYS A 138 1.82 26.21 1.04
CA LYS A 138 2.39 27.37 0.35
C LYS A 138 1.79 27.50 -1.05
N ILE A 139 1.45 28.71 -1.46
CA ILE A 139 1.01 29.03 -2.82
C ILE A 139 2.16 29.78 -3.51
N GLU A 140 2.66 29.25 -4.62
CA GLU A 140 3.78 29.82 -5.37
C GLU A 140 3.33 30.44 -6.69
N ASN A 141 3.74 31.69 -6.96
CA ASN A 141 3.59 32.33 -8.27
C ASN A 141 2.14 32.34 -8.82
N ALA A 142 1.15 32.62 -7.97
CA ALA A 142 -0.23 32.77 -8.41
C ALA A 142 -0.35 33.83 -9.52
N PRO A 143 -1.05 33.53 -10.63
CA PRO A 143 -1.10 34.44 -11.78
C PRO A 143 -1.86 35.72 -11.48
N GLU A 144 -2.86 35.64 -10.59
CA GLU A 144 -3.73 36.75 -10.20
C GLU A 144 -4.09 36.61 -8.71
N LYS A 145 -4.25 37.73 -7.99
CA LYS A 145 -4.51 37.73 -6.54
C LYS A 145 -5.73 36.91 -6.12
N TYR A 146 -6.75 36.86 -6.96
CA TYR A 146 -7.96 36.10 -6.64
C TYR A 146 -7.72 34.59 -6.62
N PHE A 147 -6.69 34.06 -7.29
CA PHE A 147 -6.37 32.64 -7.21
C PHE A 147 -6.01 32.26 -5.77
N GLU A 148 -5.13 33.05 -5.14
CA GLU A 148 -4.77 32.85 -3.74
C GLU A 148 -6.00 32.92 -2.84
N THR A 149 -6.82 33.96 -3.00
CA THR A 149 -8.03 34.13 -2.18
C THR A 149 -8.97 32.93 -2.31
N GLU A 150 -9.22 32.42 -3.52
CA GLU A 150 -10.15 31.30 -3.72
C GLU A 150 -9.58 29.96 -3.24
N ILE A 151 -8.27 29.75 -3.34
CA ILE A 151 -7.60 28.57 -2.78
C ILE A 151 -7.64 28.60 -1.24
N GLU A 152 -7.38 29.76 -0.64
CA GLU A 152 -7.47 29.95 0.81
C GLU A 152 -8.91 29.73 1.32
N GLN A 153 -9.94 30.15 0.57
CA GLN A 153 -11.33 29.82 0.89
C GLN A 153 -11.62 28.31 0.82
N ALA A 154 -11.02 27.58 -0.12
CA ALA A 154 -11.18 26.14 -0.22
C ALA A 154 -10.57 25.40 0.98
N PHE A 155 -9.41 25.85 1.50
CA PHE A 155 -8.86 25.33 2.76
C PHE A 155 -9.81 25.55 3.93
N ILE A 156 -10.34 26.77 4.10
CA ILE A 156 -11.30 27.11 5.17
C ILE A 156 -12.55 26.21 5.09
N GLU A 157 -13.03 25.92 3.88
CA GLU A 157 -14.19 25.05 3.70
C GLU A 157 -13.90 23.60 4.16
N TRP A 158 -12.71 23.07 3.89
CA TRP A 158 -12.27 21.78 4.41
C TRP A 158 -12.13 21.76 5.94
N GLU A 159 -11.65 22.85 6.56
CA GLU A 159 -11.61 22.96 8.02
C GLU A 159 -13.01 22.87 8.61
N LYS A 160 -13.97 23.62 8.06
CA LYS A 160 -15.37 23.59 8.52
C LYS A 160 -16.00 22.22 8.32
N ALA A 161 -15.83 21.63 7.13
CA ALA A 161 -16.42 20.36 6.77
C ALA A 161 -15.90 19.20 7.65
N THR A 162 -14.65 19.29 8.10
CA THR A 162 -14.02 18.34 9.03
C THR A 162 -14.28 18.66 10.51
N GLU A 163 -15.14 19.64 10.81
CA GLU A 163 -15.43 20.11 12.18
C GLU A 163 -14.15 20.59 12.90
N HIS A 164 -13.24 21.24 12.18
CA HIS A 164 -11.96 21.75 12.67
C HIS A 164 -11.02 20.65 13.22
N LYS A 165 -11.25 19.39 12.86
CA LYS A 165 -10.32 18.29 13.17
C LYS A 165 -9.09 18.28 12.28
N ILE A 166 -9.21 18.85 11.08
CA ILE A 166 -8.09 19.10 10.17
C ILE A 166 -8.01 20.61 9.98
N LEU A 167 -6.85 21.18 10.31
CA LEU A 167 -6.56 22.62 10.22
C LEU A 167 -5.44 22.85 9.22
N PHE A 168 -5.38 24.05 8.66
CA PHE A 168 -4.34 24.45 7.72
C PHE A 168 -3.66 25.74 8.13
N GLU A 169 -2.37 25.84 7.82
CA GLU A 169 -1.56 27.03 8.11
C GLU A 169 -0.66 27.37 6.93
N LYS A 170 -0.61 28.65 6.54
CA LYS A 170 0.27 29.10 5.46
C LYS A 170 1.71 29.25 5.99
N THR A 171 2.69 28.64 5.32
CA THR A 171 4.11 28.76 5.65
C THR A 171 4.97 28.96 4.41
N LEU A 172 6.15 29.55 4.59
CA LEU A 172 7.19 29.61 3.56
C LEU A 172 8.22 28.48 3.68
N ASP A 173 8.40 27.96 4.90
CA ASP A 173 9.47 27.02 5.23
C ASP A 173 8.92 25.59 5.31
N ASN A 174 9.40 24.72 4.41
CA ASN A 174 9.09 23.29 4.34
C ASN A 174 7.57 22.96 4.44
N PRO A 175 6.72 23.51 3.55
CA PRO A 175 5.28 23.26 3.60
C PRO A 175 4.94 21.79 3.32
N ASN A 176 3.88 21.28 3.96
CA ASN A 176 3.34 19.96 3.68
C ASN A 176 2.67 19.93 2.29
N ILE A 177 1.95 20.98 1.89
CA ILE A 177 1.30 21.12 0.60
C ILE A 177 1.90 22.28 -0.19
N VAL A 178 2.37 22.04 -1.41
CA VAL A 178 2.89 23.06 -2.32
C VAL A 178 1.92 23.24 -3.48
N ILE A 179 1.45 24.47 -3.71
CA ILE A 179 0.56 24.80 -4.82
C ILE A 179 1.31 25.62 -5.86
N ASN A 180 1.43 25.07 -7.07
CA ASN A 180 2.14 25.65 -8.21
C ASN A 180 1.17 25.97 -9.36
N PHE A 181 1.58 26.88 -10.26
CA PHE A 181 0.81 27.24 -11.45
C PHE A 181 1.61 27.08 -12.73
N GLU A 182 0.97 26.48 -13.73
CA GLU A 182 1.44 26.39 -15.08
C GLU A 182 0.52 27.15 -16.05
N THR A 183 1.12 27.63 -17.14
CA THR A 183 0.40 28.37 -18.20
C THR A 183 0.12 27.51 -19.42
N LYS A 184 0.83 26.39 -19.58
CA LYS A 184 0.69 25.49 -20.74
C LYS A 184 0.06 24.17 -20.28
N ASN A 185 -1.21 24.02 -20.58
CA ASN A 185 -1.86 22.72 -20.48
C ASN A 185 -1.43 21.84 -21.66
N PRO A 186 -1.07 20.56 -21.45
CA PRO A 186 -0.94 19.59 -22.54
C PRO A 186 -2.33 19.22 -23.09
N ALA A 187 -3.07 20.20 -23.60
CA ALA A 187 -4.37 19.98 -24.21
C ALA A 187 -4.20 19.18 -25.50
N ASN A 188 -4.92 18.07 -25.60
CA ASN A 188 -4.99 17.30 -26.83
C ASN A 188 -5.93 18.05 -27.78
N GLN A 189 -5.43 18.63 -28.88
CA GLN A 189 -6.24 19.46 -29.81
C GLN A 189 -7.50 18.75 -30.36
N ASN A 190 -7.53 17.42 -30.28
CA ASN A 190 -8.64 16.58 -30.75
C ASN A 190 -9.62 16.13 -29.65
N SER A 191 -9.34 16.35 -28.35
CA SER A 191 -10.25 15.99 -27.26
C SER A 191 -10.80 17.24 -26.58
N LYS A 192 -12.13 17.33 -26.46
CA LYS A 192 -12.84 18.43 -25.76
C LYS A 192 -12.63 18.41 -24.23
N LYS A 193 -11.50 17.91 -23.75
CA LYS A 193 -11.27 17.57 -22.34
C LYS A 193 -10.00 18.22 -21.81
N TYR A 194 -10.14 19.00 -20.73
CA TYR A 194 -9.13 19.92 -20.19
C TYR A 194 -8.85 19.57 -18.72
N ILE A 195 -7.59 19.29 -18.38
CA ILE A 195 -7.19 19.05 -16.98
C ILE A 195 -6.98 20.41 -16.33
N VAL A 196 -7.69 20.73 -15.26
CA VAL A 196 -7.59 22.06 -14.61
C VAL A 196 -6.48 22.09 -13.57
N ALA A 197 -6.28 20.97 -12.88
CA ALA A 197 -5.19 20.76 -11.95
C ALA A 197 -4.96 19.25 -11.75
N TYR A 198 -3.87 18.92 -11.06
CA TYR A 198 -3.58 17.59 -10.58
C TYR A 198 -2.75 17.65 -9.30
N THR A 199 -2.81 16.58 -8.50
CA THR A 199 -2.09 16.44 -7.23
C THR A 199 -1.19 15.21 -7.23
N ILE A 200 0.07 15.36 -6.82
CA ILE A 200 1.07 14.28 -6.77
C ILE A 200 1.70 14.19 -5.38
N PRO A 201 1.77 13.00 -4.77
CA PRO A 201 2.52 12.78 -3.54
C PRO A 201 4.02 12.64 -3.80
N ASN A 202 4.84 13.33 -3.01
CA ASN A 202 6.29 13.10 -2.97
C ASN A 202 6.65 12.20 -1.78
N ILE A 203 7.08 10.97 -2.08
CA ILE A 203 7.34 9.94 -1.06
C ILE A 203 8.79 9.51 -1.15
N ILE A 204 9.50 9.61 -0.02
CA ILE A 204 10.90 9.15 0.10
C ILE A 204 10.96 8.11 1.21
N SER A 205 11.40 6.89 0.87
CA SER A 205 11.54 5.79 1.83
C SER A 205 10.25 5.53 2.63
N ASN A 206 9.10 5.51 1.95
CA ASN A 206 7.76 5.31 2.52
C ASN A 206 7.30 6.42 3.50
N ARG A 207 7.97 7.58 3.50
CA ARG A 207 7.56 8.78 4.25
C ARG A 207 7.05 9.85 3.30
N LEU A 208 5.88 10.41 3.61
CA LEU A 208 5.32 11.54 2.87
C LEU A 208 6.13 12.80 3.16
N LYS A 209 6.68 13.43 2.12
CA LYS A 209 7.50 14.65 2.23
C LYS A 209 6.67 15.90 2.00
N ASN A 210 6.02 15.97 0.85
CA ASN A 210 5.06 17.00 0.51
C ASN A 210 4.00 16.42 -0.45
N MET A 211 2.89 17.13 -0.59
CA MET A 211 1.92 16.96 -1.68
C MET A 211 2.05 18.17 -2.60
N GLU A 212 2.18 17.94 -3.90
CA GLU A 212 2.27 19.00 -4.89
C GLU A 212 0.96 19.09 -5.67
N ILE A 213 0.32 20.26 -5.63
CA ILE A 213 -0.86 20.58 -6.44
C ILE A 213 -0.41 21.51 -7.57
N THR A 214 -0.61 21.12 -8.82
CA THR A 214 -0.30 21.96 -9.98
C THR A 214 -1.57 22.39 -10.68
N PHE A 215 -1.80 23.70 -10.76
CA PHE A 215 -2.91 24.33 -11.45
C PHE A 215 -2.54 24.77 -12.86
N TYR A 216 -3.42 24.53 -13.82
CA TYR A 216 -3.37 25.23 -15.11
C TYR A 216 -4.19 26.51 -15.02
N SER A 217 -3.49 27.64 -15.08
CA SER A 217 -4.09 28.97 -14.85
C SER A 217 -5.14 29.40 -15.88
N LYS A 218 -5.10 28.83 -17.09
CA LYS A 218 -5.97 29.21 -18.21
C LYS A 218 -6.99 28.11 -18.54
N ASP A 219 -7.94 28.39 -19.41
CA ASP A 219 -8.88 27.44 -20.02
C ASP A 219 -8.42 27.04 -21.44
N PRO A 220 -9.11 26.13 -22.16
CA PRO A 220 -8.76 25.77 -23.53
C PRO A 220 -8.70 26.92 -24.52
N ASN A 221 -9.42 28.02 -24.24
CA ASN A 221 -9.48 29.20 -25.09
C ASN A 221 -8.39 30.23 -24.73
N GLY A 222 -7.56 29.95 -23.71
CA GLY A 222 -6.49 30.81 -23.23
C GLY A 222 -6.94 31.88 -22.23
N ASN A 223 -8.19 31.85 -21.76
CA ASN A 223 -8.70 32.76 -20.73
C ASN A 223 -8.31 32.27 -19.34
N PHE A 224 -8.07 33.16 -18.38
CA PHE A 224 -7.88 32.73 -16.99
C PHE A 224 -9.15 32.09 -16.43
N LEU A 225 -8.98 31.10 -15.56
CA LEU A 225 -10.09 30.47 -14.84
C LEU A 225 -10.85 31.49 -13.99
N SER A 226 -12.18 31.38 -13.93
CA SER A 226 -13.01 32.20 -13.06
C SER A 226 -12.75 31.92 -11.58
N LYS A 227 -13.19 32.83 -10.69
CA LYS A 227 -13.14 32.62 -9.23
C LYS A 227 -13.76 31.29 -8.79
N ASN A 228 -14.94 30.96 -9.30
CA ASN A 228 -15.63 29.72 -8.92
C ASN A 228 -14.92 28.48 -9.49
N GLN A 229 -14.32 28.56 -10.68
CA GLN A 229 -13.54 27.46 -11.24
C GLN A 229 -12.28 27.19 -10.41
N VAL A 230 -11.56 28.25 -10.00
CA VAL A 230 -10.38 28.10 -9.13
C VAL A 230 -10.79 27.50 -7.79
N TYR A 231 -11.83 28.02 -7.14
CA TYR A 231 -12.34 27.51 -5.88
C TYR A 231 -12.75 26.03 -5.96
N ASN A 232 -13.56 25.66 -6.95
CA ASN A 232 -14.04 24.29 -7.13
C ASN A 232 -12.88 23.32 -7.40
N THR A 233 -11.90 23.75 -8.19
CA THR A 233 -10.70 22.97 -8.49
C THR A 233 -9.85 22.81 -7.22
N ALA A 234 -9.64 23.88 -6.47
CA ALA A 234 -8.91 23.84 -5.21
C ALA A 234 -9.57 22.92 -4.19
N LEU A 235 -10.90 22.97 -4.03
CA LEU A 235 -11.62 22.05 -3.16
C LEU A 235 -11.32 20.58 -3.50
N HIS A 236 -11.36 20.22 -4.78
CA HIS A 236 -11.11 18.87 -5.25
C HIS A 236 -9.66 18.43 -5.02
N GLU A 237 -8.69 19.25 -5.44
CA GLU A 237 -7.26 18.93 -5.31
C GLU A 237 -6.80 18.90 -3.86
N ILE A 238 -7.37 19.74 -2.97
CA ILE A 238 -7.07 19.68 -1.54
C ILE A 238 -7.52 18.34 -0.95
N ALA A 239 -8.63 17.74 -1.42
CA ALA A 239 -9.04 16.41 -0.97
C ALA A 239 -7.99 15.35 -1.33
N HIS A 240 -7.44 15.40 -2.55
CA HIS A 240 -6.31 14.56 -2.94
C HIS A 240 -5.08 14.85 -2.06
N ALA A 241 -4.77 16.11 -1.78
CA ALA A 241 -3.66 16.51 -0.92
C ALA A 241 -3.84 16.05 0.54
N LEU A 242 -5.08 15.82 0.99
CA LEU A 242 -5.39 15.20 2.28
C LEU A 242 -5.21 13.66 2.27
N GLY A 243 -4.97 13.06 1.12
CA GLY A 243 -4.69 11.63 0.97
C GLY A 243 -5.78 10.81 0.29
N LEU A 244 -6.86 11.45 -0.20
CA LEU A 244 -7.93 10.77 -0.93
C LEU A 244 -7.51 10.48 -2.37
N MET A 245 -6.75 9.42 -2.61
CA MET A 245 -6.11 9.13 -3.90
C MET A 245 -7.01 8.31 -4.85
N GLY A 246 -8.24 8.77 -5.02
CA GLY A 246 -9.23 8.22 -5.95
C GLY A 246 -10.49 9.09 -5.99
N HIS A 247 -11.49 8.63 -6.73
CA HIS A 247 -12.69 9.40 -7.03
C HIS A 247 -13.95 8.67 -6.59
N SER A 248 -14.99 9.46 -6.28
CA SER A 248 -16.34 8.93 -6.13
C SER A 248 -16.90 8.47 -7.48
N SER A 249 -17.76 7.45 -7.42
CA SER A 249 -18.56 7.00 -8.57
C SER A 249 -19.87 7.79 -8.73
N ASN A 250 -20.27 8.58 -7.74
CA ASN A 250 -21.54 9.31 -7.70
C ASN A 250 -21.39 10.74 -8.24
N PRO A 251 -22.11 11.14 -9.31
CA PRO A 251 -21.96 12.45 -9.96
C PRO A 251 -22.24 13.69 -9.10
N ASN A 252 -22.85 13.51 -7.94
CA ASN A 252 -23.17 14.60 -7.02
C ASN A 252 -22.06 14.90 -6.00
N ASP A 253 -21.02 14.06 -5.94
CA ASP A 253 -19.90 14.26 -5.01
C ASP A 253 -18.84 15.21 -5.60
N LEU A 254 -18.15 15.96 -4.76
CA LEU A 254 -17.04 16.83 -5.19
C LEU A 254 -15.94 16.00 -5.85
N MET A 255 -15.66 14.82 -5.30
CA MET A 255 -14.62 13.93 -5.79
C MET A 255 -15.08 13.04 -6.94
N TYR A 256 -16.25 13.31 -7.51
CA TYR A 256 -16.62 12.69 -8.76
C TYR A 256 -15.88 13.34 -9.92
N MET A 257 -15.32 12.49 -10.77
CA MET A 257 -14.59 12.95 -11.94
C MET A 257 -15.53 13.57 -12.99
N THR A 258 -15.66 14.90 -13.00
CA THR A 258 -16.21 15.69 -14.13
C THR A 258 -15.11 16.50 -14.81
N ARG A 259 -14.42 15.88 -15.78
CA ARG A 259 -13.37 16.58 -16.53
C ARG A 259 -13.80 17.04 -17.92
N ASP A 260 -15.09 17.11 -18.27
CA ASP A 260 -15.50 17.60 -19.59
C ASP A 260 -15.49 19.15 -19.64
N SER A 261 -15.36 19.73 -20.83
CA SER A 261 -15.48 21.19 -21.01
C SER A 261 -16.82 21.75 -20.51
N ALA A 262 -17.84 20.90 -20.35
CA ALA A 262 -19.14 21.26 -19.78
C ALA A 262 -19.07 21.49 -18.27
N SER A 263 -18.25 20.76 -17.50
CA SER A 263 -18.05 21.05 -16.06
C SER A 263 -17.37 22.40 -15.84
N LEU A 264 -16.47 22.80 -16.75
CA LEU A 264 -15.90 24.15 -16.80
C LEU A 264 -16.94 25.23 -17.15
N SER A 265 -18.00 24.90 -17.89
CA SER A 265 -19.06 25.88 -18.21
C SER A 265 -19.95 26.22 -17.01
N LYS A 266 -20.01 25.35 -15.99
CA LYS A 266 -20.70 25.64 -14.73
C LYS A 266 -19.85 26.56 -13.86
N ASN A 267 -20.07 27.86 -14.01
CA ASN A 267 -19.45 28.89 -13.18
C ASN A 267 -20.19 29.10 -11.84
N SER A 268 -20.60 28.03 -11.17
CA SER A 268 -21.25 28.04 -9.85
C SER A 268 -20.33 27.43 -8.80
N ARG A 269 -20.36 27.92 -7.56
CA ARG A 269 -19.63 27.26 -6.46
C ARG A 269 -20.22 25.87 -6.18
N THR A 270 -19.33 24.92 -6.00
CA THR A 270 -19.64 23.55 -5.54
C THR A 270 -19.48 23.48 -4.02
N SER A 271 -20.20 22.56 -3.39
CA SER A 271 -20.05 22.23 -1.96
C SER A 271 -19.42 20.85 -1.82
N ILE A 272 -18.73 20.63 -0.71
CA ILE A 272 -18.23 19.29 -0.34
C ILE A 272 -19.44 18.41 0.01
N SER A 273 -19.55 17.21 -0.55
CA SER A 273 -20.67 16.31 -0.26
C SER A 273 -20.48 15.60 1.08
N GLU A 274 -21.57 15.09 1.66
CA GLU A 274 -21.49 14.30 2.89
C GLU A 274 -20.63 13.04 2.71
N ALA A 275 -20.66 12.42 1.53
CA ALA A 275 -19.83 11.27 1.20
C ALA A 275 -18.34 11.64 1.18
N ASP A 276 -17.98 12.81 0.63
CA ASP A 276 -16.60 13.32 0.64
C ASP A 276 -16.12 13.55 2.08
N ILE A 277 -16.95 14.20 2.91
CA ILE A 277 -16.67 14.48 4.32
C ILE A 277 -16.49 13.17 5.10
N ASN A 278 -17.42 12.23 4.96
CA ASN A 278 -17.38 10.95 5.65
C ASN A 278 -16.16 10.12 5.23
N THR A 279 -15.76 10.20 3.96
CA THR A 279 -14.58 9.49 3.47
C THR A 279 -13.30 10.06 4.08
N ILE A 280 -13.11 11.39 4.10
CA ILE A 280 -11.95 12.02 4.74
C ILE A 280 -11.94 11.78 6.26
N LYS A 281 -13.09 11.92 6.93
CA LYS A 281 -13.19 11.66 8.38
C LYS A 281 -12.82 10.22 8.72
N LEU A 282 -13.25 9.25 7.90
CA LEU A 282 -12.87 7.84 8.09
C LEU A 282 -11.40 7.60 7.74
N LEU A 283 -10.88 8.20 6.67
CA LEU A 283 -9.47 8.08 6.27
C LEU A 283 -8.54 8.43 7.43
N TYR A 284 -8.78 9.56 8.11
CA TYR A 284 -7.98 10.02 9.25
C TYR A 284 -8.22 9.23 10.56
N LYS A 285 -9.11 8.22 10.55
CA LYS A 285 -9.24 7.25 11.64
C LYS A 285 -8.40 5.99 11.42
N ILE A 286 -7.91 5.78 10.21
CA ILE A 286 -7.13 4.61 9.84
C ILE A 286 -5.65 4.92 10.06
N LYS A 287 -4.87 3.96 10.57
CA LYS A 287 -3.42 4.07 10.66
C LYS A 287 -2.83 4.12 9.24
N PRO A 288 -2.11 5.18 8.87
CA PRO A 288 -1.54 5.31 7.53
C PRO A 288 -0.36 4.36 7.35
N ASP A 289 -0.23 3.83 6.13
CA ASP A 289 0.98 3.15 5.67
C ASP A 289 2.06 4.16 5.24
N ILE A 290 1.63 5.34 4.77
CA ILE A 290 2.48 6.43 4.31
C ILE A 290 2.03 7.72 4.99
N THR A 291 2.92 8.30 5.81
CA THR A 291 2.66 9.57 6.50
C THR A 291 3.95 10.34 6.72
N ASN A 292 3.84 11.55 7.26
CA ASN A 292 4.98 12.43 7.56
C ASN A 292 5.57 12.21 8.95
N ASN A 293 4.82 11.72 9.95
CA ASN A 293 5.33 11.35 11.27
C ASN A 293 4.51 10.21 11.91
N GLU A 294 5.13 9.39 12.78
CA GLU A 294 4.48 8.20 13.37
C GLU A 294 3.74 8.48 14.69
N THR A 295 3.77 9.72 15.20
CA THR A 295 3.41 10.04 16.60
C THR A 295 1.91 10.22 16.87
N SER A 296 1.02 9.77 15.97
CA SER A 296 -0.43 10.00 16.09
C SER A 296 -1.19 8.75 16.52
N SER A 297 -2.33 8.96 17.21
CA SER A 297 -3.25 7.90 17.62
C SER A 297 -4.32 7.67 16.55
N TRP A 298 -4.58 6.41 16.24
CA TRP A 298 -5.54 5.97 15.23
C TRP A 298 -6.59 5.06 15.85
N ASP A 299 -7.77 4.96 15.24
CA ASP A 299 -8.84 4.11 15.75
C ASP A 299 -8.76 2.71 15.11
N TYR A 300 -8.32 2.62 13.84
CA TYR A 300 -8.36 1.38 13.06
C TYR A 300 -7.05 1.10 12.32
N LEU A 301 -6.70 -0.18 12.18
CA LEU A 301 -5.72 -0.67 11.22
C LEU A 301 -6.34 -0.77 9.81
N PRO A 302 -5.56 -0.60 8.73
CA PRO A 302 -6.06 -0.64 7.35
C PRO A 302 -6.94 -1.85 7.03
N PHE A 303 -6.55 -3.06 7.44
CA PHE A 303 -7.27 -4.29 7.09
C PHE A 303 -8.70 -4.34 7.66
N ILE A 304 -8.97 -3.66 8.77
CA ILE A 304 -10.32 -3.59 9.38
C ILE A 304 -11.29 -2.86 8.45
N VAL A 305 -10.83 -1.76 7.83
CA VAL A 305 -11.68 -0.85 7.07
C VAL A 305 -11.61 -1.12 5.57
N MET A 306 -10.40 -1.23 5.03
CA MET A 306 -10.16 -1.41 3.60
C MET A 306 -10.57 -2.80 3.12
N GLY A 307 -10.45 -3.81 4.00
CA GLY A 307 -10.62 -5.21 3.65
C GLY A 307 -9.37 -5.80 3.02
N ASP A 308 -9.56 -6.87 2.26
CA ASP A 308 -8.48 -7.52 1.52
C ASP A 308 -8.16 -6.80 0.19
N GLU A 309 -7.10 -7.25 -0.48
CA GLU A 309 -6.68 -6.68 -1.76
C GLU A 309 -7.71 -6.86 -2.88
N GLU A 310 -8.56 -7.89 -2.81
CA GLU A 310 -9.59 -8.15 -3.82
C GLU A 310 -10.71 -7.12 -3.72
N GLU A 311 -11.17 -6.81 -2.50
CA GLU A 311 -12.16 -5.77 -2.24
C GLU A 311 -11.69 -4.39 -2.71
N ILE A 312 -10.43 -4.04 -2.45
CA ILE A 312 -9.81 -2.79 -2.90
C ILE A 312 -9.74 -2.77 -4.43
N ASN A 313 -9.23 -3.84 -5.05
CA ASN A 313 -9.09 -3.91 -6.50
C ASN A 313 -10.45 -3.81 -7.20
N LYS A 314 -11.49 -4.44 -6.65
CA LYS A 314 -12.86 -4.34 -7.20
C LYS A 314 -13.35 -2.89 -7.22
N ALA A 315 -13.08 -2.11 -6.18
CA ALA A 315 -13.44 -0.70 -6.12
C ALA A 315 -12.69 0.13 -7.18
N LYS A 316 -11.36 -0.04 -7.27
CA LYS A 316 -10.51 0.63 -8.27
C LYS A 316 -10.87 0.24 -9.71
N LEU A 317 -11.21 -1.03 -9.95
CA LEU A 317 -11.65 -1.50 -11.26
C LEU A 317 -12.96 -0.81 -11.72
N ILE A 318 -13.91 -0.62 -10.80
CA ILE A 318 -15.18 0.08 -11.09
C ILE A 318 -14.89 1.55 -11.42
N GLU A 319 -14.06 2.21 -10.62
CA GLU A 319 -13.62 3.59 -10.84
C GLU A 319 -12.94 3.73 -12.22
N ALA A 320 -11.95 2.90 -12.51
CA ALA A 320 -11.20 2.92 -13.76
C ALA A 320 -12.08 2.61 -14.98
N LYS A 321 -13.05 1.69 -14.88
CA LYS A 321 -14.04 1.44 -15.94
C LYS A 321 -14.89 2.67 -16.22
N SER A 322 -15.38 3.33 -15.17
CA SER A 322 -16.12 4.60 -15.29
C SER A 322 -15.23 5.68 -15.92
N TYR A 323 -13.96 5.72 -15.53
CA TYR A 323 -12.98 6.67 -16.06
C TYR A 323 -12.81 6.53 -17.56
N VAL A 324 -12.50 5.34 -18.08
CA VAL A 324 -12.27 5.14 -19.52
C VAL A 324 -13.53 5.34 -20.36
N GLN A 325 -14.72 5.13 -19.79
CA GLN A 325 -15.98 5.40 -20.48
C GLN A 325 -16.22 6.91 -20.64
N LYS A 326 -15.94 7.69 -19.59
CA LYS A 326 -16.18 9.14 -19.56
C LYS A 326 -15.02 9.95 -20.13
N ALA A 327 -13.82 9.39 -20.14
CA ALA A 327 -12.58 10.01 -20.59
C ALA A 327 -11.79 9.08 -21.53
N PRO A 328 -12.38 8.64 -22.66
CA PRO A 328 -11.77 7.62 -23.51
C PRO A 328 -10.50 8.07 -24.24
N SER A 329 -10.11 9.34 -24.11
CA SER A 329 -8.92 9.94 -24.71
C SER A 329 -7.83 10.29 -23.70
N ILE A 330 -7.88 9.76 -22.48
CA ILE A 330 -6.83 9.96 -21.46
C ILE A 330 -6.14 8.63 -21.20
N ALA A 331 -4.83 8.57 -21.47
CA ALA A 331 -4.04 7.36 -21.33
C ALA A 331 -4.04 6.83 -19.88
N THR A 332 -3.90 7.71 -18.87
CA THR A 332 -3.87 7.33 -17.45
C THR A 332 -5.04 6.46 -17.02
N GLY A 333 -6.25 6.76 -17.49
CA GLY A 333 -7.42 5.93 -17.18
C GLY A 333 -7.33 4.49 -17.68
N TYR A 334 -6.71 4.30 -18.85
CA TYR A 334 -6.45 2.97 -19.38
C TYR A 334 -5.29 2.29 -18.64
N ILE A 335 -4.31 3.05 -18.15
CA ILE A 335 -3.26 2.52 -17.27
C ILE A 335 -3.89 1.97 -15.98
N ASP A 336 -4.71 2.75 -15.28
CA ASP A 336 -5.38 2.33 -14.04
C ASP A 336 -6.28 1.10 -14.25
N LEU A 337 -7.00 1.08 -15.39
CA LEU A 337 -7.84 -0.06 -15.77
C LEU A 337 -7.01 -1.31 -16.05
N ALA A 338 -5.88 -1.16 -16.74
CA ALA A 338 -4.99 -2.26 -17.03
C ALA A 338 -4.32 -2.82 -15.77
N GLU A 339 -3.89 -1.96 -14.84
CA GLU A 339 -3.35 -2.39 -13.55
C GLU A 339 -4.38 -3.20 -12.75
N SER A 340 -5.64 -2.76 -12.77
CA SER A 340 -6.75 -3.52 -12.17
C SER A 340 -6.93 -4.90 -12.83
N TYR A 341 -6.74 -5.02 -14.15
CA TYR A 341 -6.76 -6.31 -14.85
C TYR A 341 -5.51 -7.16 -14.58
N VAL A 342 -4.33 -6.56 -14.43
CA VAL A 342 -3.10 -7.26 -14.03
C VAL A 342 -3.28 -7.87 -12.65
N PHE A 343 -3.92 -7.16 -11.73
CA PHE A 343 -4.25 -7.69 -10.40
C PHE A 343 -5.21 -8.89 -10.47
N GLU A 344 -6.24 -8.83 -11.32
CA GLU A 344 -7.12 -9.97 -11.63
C GLU A 344 -6.41 -11.09 -12.42
N GLN A 345 -5.10 -10.97 -12.69
CA GLN A 345 -4.30 -11.86 -13.54
C GLN A 345 -4.88 -12.00 -14.96
N ASN A 346 -5.71 -11.05 -15.39
CA ASN A 346 -6.30 -10.98 -16.72
C ASN A 346 -5.38 -10.22 -17.67
N TYR A 347 -4.17 -10.76 -17.86
CA TYR A 347 -3.14 -10.15 -18.71
C TYR A 347 -3.59 -9.88 -20.15
N PRO A 348 -4.42 -10.72 -20.81
CA PRO A 348 -4.93 -10.39 -22.15
C PRO A 348 -5.76 -9.10 -22.20
N LYS A 349 -6.63 -8.87 -21.20
CA LYS A 349 -7.38 -7.60 -21.10
C LYS A 349 -6.47 -6.44 -20.72
N ALA A 350 -5.49 -6.66 -19.85
CA ALA A 350 -4.51 -5.64 -19.50
C ALA A 350 -3.73 -5.18 -20.73
N ILE A 351 -3.18 -6.10 -21.52
CA ILE A 351 -2.43 -5.81 -22.76
C ILE A 351 -3.28 -4.99 -23.73
N LYS A 352 -4.50 -5.47 -24.05
CA LYS A 352 -5.40 -4.75 -24.96
C LYS A 352 -5.72 -3.33 -24.46
N THR A 353 -5.90 -3.18 -23.15
CA THR A 353 -6.17 -1.88 -22.52
C THR A 353 -4.94 -0.96 -22.61
N LEU A 354 -3.74 -1.49 -22.39
CA LEU A 354 -2.47 -0.76 -22.46
C LEU A 354 -2.08 -0.37 -23.89
N GLU A 355 -2.37 -1.22 -24.88
CA GLU A 355 -2.19 -0.87 -26.30
C GLU A 355 -3.01 0.37 -26.65
N LYS A 356 -4.26 0.43 -26.18
CA LYS A 356 -5.11 1.63 -26.32
C LYS A 356 -4.55 2.83 -25.55
N ALA A 357 -3.98 2.61 -24.36
CA ALA A 357 -3.31 3.67 -23.61
C ALA A 357 -2.12 4.24 -24.42
N LEU A 358 -1.35 3.36 -25.06
CA LEU A 358 -0.16 3.71 -25.84
C LEU A 358 -0.51 4.53 -27.08
N GLU A 359 -1.63 4.23 -27.75
CA GLU A 359 -2.15 5.01 -28.90
C GLU A 359 -2.47 6.47 -28.53
N ILE A 360 -2.79 6.73 -27.26
CA ILE A 360 -3.30 8.01 -26.76
C ILE A 360 -2.21 8.79 -25.99
N ALA A 361 -1.14 8.11 -25.56
CA ALA A 361 -0.08 8.68 -24.75
C ALA A 361 0.63 9.84 -25.47
N ASN A 362 0.83 10.95 -24.75
CA ASN A 362 1.40 12.19 -25.29
C ASN A 362 2.63 12.70 -24.53
N THR A 363 3.08 12.00 -23.50
CA THR A 363 4.28 12.35 -22.73
C THR A 363 5.22 11.15 -22.61
N GLU A 364 6.52 11.42 -22.45
CA GLU A 364 7.52 10.36 -22.21
C GLU A 364 7.22 9.59 -20.92
N GLU A 365 6.77 10.25 -19.87
CA GLU A 365 6.40 9.62 -18.61
C GLU A 365 5.23 8.63 -18.76
N LEU A 366 4.18 9.01 -19.50
CA LEU A 366 3.07 8.09 -19.81
C LEU A 366 3.53 6.91 -20.64
N MET A 367 4.32 7.17 -21.69
CA MET A 367 4.88 6.10 -22.52
C MET A 367 5.76 5.17 -21.68
N GLU A 368 6.56 5.69 -20.77
CA GLU A 368 7.38 4.93 -19.85
C GLU A 368 6.54 3.95 -19.02
N MET A 369 5.53 4.46 -18.29
CA MET A 369 4.64 3.66 -17.45
C MET A 369 3.90 2.58 -18.26
N ILE A 370 3.37 2.94 -19.44
CA ILE A 370 2.64 2.00 -20.31
C ILE A 370 3.57 0.89 -20.81
N ASN A 371 4.77 1.23 -21.26
CA ASN A 371 5.76 0.25 -21.71
C ASN A 371 6.18 -0.69 -20.55
N TYR A 372 6.31 -0.18 -19.33
CA TYR A 372 6.58 -1.01 -18.16
C TYR A 372 5.44 -2.00 -17.88
N ASN A 373 4.19 -1.52 -17.84
CA ASN A 373 3.02 -2.36 -17.57
C ASN A 373 2.77 -3.39 -18.69
N LEU A 374 3.07 -3.04 -19.95
CA LEU A 374 3.08 -4.00 -21.07
C LEU A 374 4.13 -5.07 -20.86
N ALA A 375 5.36 -4.69 -20.50
CA ALA A 375 6.43 -5.63 -20.23
C ALA A 375 6.07 -6.63 -19.12
N VAL A 376 5.50 -6.13 -18.02
CA VAL A 376 4.99 -6.97 -16.91
C VAL A 376 3.91 -7.93 -17.42
N SER A 377 2.94 -7.43 -18.19
CA SER A 377 1.85 -8.26 -18.70
C SER A 377 2.34 -9.35 -19.65
N TYR A 378 3.24 -9.03 -20.58
CA TYR A 378 3.86 -9.99 -21.49
C TYR A 378 4.76 -11.00 -20.76
N PHE A 379 5.45 -10.58 -19.69
CA PHE A 379 6.24 -11.47 -18.84
C PHE A 379 5.37 -12.57 -18.21
N TYR A 380 4.20 -12.22 -17.69
CA TYR A 380 3.32 -13.19 -17.03
C TYR A 380 2.61 -14.16 -18.00
N ILE A 381 2.44 -13.79 -19.26
CA ILE A 381 1.98 -14.72 -20.32
C ILE A 381 3.13 -15.44 -21.03
N ASP A 382 4.32 -15.43 -20.43
CA ASP A 382 5.55 -16.10 -20.87
C ASP A 382 6.09 -15.65 -22.24
N ASN A 383 5.67 -14.49 -22.73
CA ASN A 383 6.19 -13.89 -23.97
C ASN A 383 7.41 -13.00 -23.68
N MET A 384 8.52 -13.65 -23.36
CA MET A 384 9.73 -13.00 -22.86
C MET A 384 10.40 -12.05 -23.86
N GLU A 385 10.32 -12.33 -25.17
CA GLU A 385 10.91 -11.48 -26.20
C GLU A 385 10.19 -10.14 -26.31
N ILE A 386 8.85 -10.16 -26.32
CA ILE A 386 8.03 -8.92 -26.33
C ILE A 386 8.16 -8.20 -24.99
N ALA A 387 8.14 -8.92 -23.87
CA ALA A 387 8.35 -8.34 -22.55
C ALA A 387 9.69 -7.56 -22.48
N LYS A 388 10.77 -8.16 -23.00
CA LYS A 388 12.09 -7.52 -23.10
C LYS A 388 12.03 -6.25 -23.92
N GLU A 389 11.38 -6.27 -25.08
CA GLU A 389 11.30 -5.12 -25.98
C GLU A 389 10.65 -3.92 -25.28
N TYR A 390 9.47 -4.12 -24.70
CA TYR A 390 8.75 -3.07 -23.98
C TYR A 390 9.50 -2.59 -22.74
N LEU A 391 10.12 -3.50 -21.99
CA LEU A 391 10.89 -3.11 -20.81
C LEU A 391 12.09 -2.23 -21.17
N LEU A 392 12.77 -2.53 -22.28
CA LEU A 392 13.87 -1.71 -22.77
C LEU A 392 13.39 -0.32 -23.23
N LYS A 393 12.17 -0.19 -23.75
CA LYS A 393 11.57 1.13 -24.05
C LYS A 393 11.34 1.94 -22.77
N SER A 394 10.79 1.32 -21.72
CA SER A 394 10.60 1.98 -20.41
C SER A 394 11.93 2.37 -19.75
N ILE A 395 12.92 1.47 -19.70
CA ILE A 395 14.23 1.70 -19.06
C ILE A 395 15.01 2.86 -19.72
N LYS A 396 14.80 3.11 -21.02
CA LYS A 396 15.43 4.25 -21.71
C LYS A 396 15.00 5.61 -21.13
N ILE A 397 13.78 5.70 -20.61
CA ILE A 397 13.20 6.93 -20.07
C ILE A 397 13.50 7.02 -18.57
N ASN A 398 13.13 5.98 -17.80
CA ASN A 398 13.36 5.95 -16.36
C ASN A 398 13.88 4.59 -15.90
N ARG A 399 15.09 4.57 -15.34
CA ARG A 399 15.79 3.36 -14.93
C ARG A 399 15.73 3.16 -13.41
N THR A 400 14.86 2.26 -12.97
CA THR A 400 14.71 1.88 -11.55
C THR A 400 15.31 0.50 -11.25
N GLU A 401 15.48 0.17 -9.97
CA GLU A 401 15.93 -1.16 -9.52
C GLU A 401 14.92 -2.25 -9.94
N ASP A 402 13.62 -2.01 -9.78
CA ASP A 402 12.56 -2.97 -10.13
C ASP A 402 12.56 -3.32 -11.62
N LYS A 403 12.73 -2.33 -12.49
CA LYS A 403 12.84 -2.56 -13.94
C LYS A 403 14.08 -3.36 -14.31
N ARG A 404 15.21 -3.09 -13.65
CA ARG A 404 16.45 -3.87 -13.85
C ARG A 404 16.28 -5.30 -13.35
N PHE A 405 15.58 -5.49 -12.25
CA PHE A 405 15.29 -6.82 -11.72
C PHE A 405 14.40 -7.61 -12.67
N LEU A 406 13.32 -7.02 -13.19
CA LEU A 406 12.48 -7.65 -14.22
C LEU A 406 13.28 -7.99 -15.48
N LEU A 407 14.21 -7.11 -15.91
CA LEU A 407 15.07 -7.39 -17.06
C LEU A 407 15.99 -8.59 -16.80
N ALA A 408 16.51 -8.75 -15.58
CA ALA A 408 17.32 -9.88 -15.19
C ALA A 408 16.51 -11.20 -15.21
N GLU A 409 15.27 -11.17 -14.70
CA GLU A 409 14.33 -12.30 -14.76
C GLU A 409 14.01 -12.69 -16.21
N ILE A 410 13.75 -11.71 -17.07
CA ILE A 410 13.53 -11.92 -18.51
C ILE A 410 14.77 -12.55 -19.16
N TYR A 411 15.97 -12.02 -18.90
CA TYR A 411 17.21 -12.63 -19.42
C TYR A 411 17.40 -14.06 -18.94
N ASN A 412 17.08 -14.36 -17.68
CA ASN A 412 17.17 -15.70 -17.14
C ASN A 412 16.23 -16.67 -17.86
N LYS A 413 14.96 -16.27 -18.05
CA LYS A 413 13.96 -17.07 -18.77
C LYS A 413 14.29 -17.27 -20.25
N LEU A 414 14.91 -16.27 -20.89
CA LEU A 414 15.45 -16.38 -22.26
C LEU A 414 16.73 -17.23 -22.36
N GLY A 415 17.25 -17.77 -21.25
CA GLY A 415 18.49 -18.54 -21.24
C GLY A 415 19.77 -17.69 -21.30
N ASN A 416 19.66 -16.36 -21.30
CA ASN A 416 20.76 -15.41 -21.28
C ASN A 416 21.36 -15.27 -19.86
N LYS A 417 21.75 -16.41 -19.27
CA LYS A 417 22.17 -16.54 -17.87
C LYS A 417 23.32 -15.61 -17.46
N LYS A 418 24.25 -15.31 -18.39
CA LYS A 418 25.36 -14.38 -18.14
C LYS A 418 24.89 -12.94 -17.93
N LEU A 419 23.89 -12.50 -18.71
CA LEU A 419 23.32 -11.15 -18.57
C LEU A 419 22.51 -11.04 -17.28
N ALA A 420 21.70 -12.07 -16.97
CA ALA A 420 20.98 -12.15 -15.71
C ALA A 420 21.93 -12.11 -14.49
N GLU A 421 23.00 -12.92 -14.50
CA GLU A 421 24.02 -12.93 -13.43
C GLU A 421 24.62 -11.54 -13.21
N LYS A 422 24.93 -10.82 -14.29
CA LYS A 422 25.48 -9.46 -14.23
C LYS A 422 24.50 -8.48 -13.59
N GLU A 423 23.23 -8.49 -13.99
CA GLU A 423 22.23 -7.58 -13.43
C GLU A 423 21.94 -7.88 -11.95
N TYR A 424 21.76 -9.15 -11.56
CA TYR A 424 21.56 -9.49 -10.15
C TYR A 424 22.74 -9.07 -9.26
N ILE A 425 23.98 -9.27 -9.73
CA ILE A 425 25.17 -8.83 -8.98
C ILE A 425 25.17 -7.31 -8.79
N ASN A 426 24.78 -6.54 -9.81
CA ASN A 426 24.69 -5.09 -9.71
C ASN A 426 23.58 -4.65 -8.75
N LEU A 427 22.42 -5.30 -8.80
CA LEU A 427 21.31 -5.03 -7.89
C LEU A 427 21.70 -5.28 -6.43
N ILE A 428 22.37 -6.40 -6.14
CA ILE A 428 22.89 -6.71 -4.79
C ILE A 428 23.93 -5.68 -4.33
N LYS A 429 24.71 -5.08 -5.24
CA LYS A 429 25.67 -4.03 -4.89
C LYS A 429 24.97 -2.71 -4.55
N ILE A 430 23.92 -2.36 -5.27
CA ILE A 430 23.13 -1.14 -5.05
C ILE A 430 22.35 -1.26 -3.75
N ASN A 431 21.61 -2.36 -3.59
CA ASN A 431 20.77 -2.62 -2.43
C ASN A 431 21.07 -4.01 -1.84
N PRO A 432 22.07 -4.11 -0.94
CA PRO A 432 22.48 -5.38 -0.34
C PRO A 432 21.47 -5.95 0.67
N ASN A 433 20.41 -5.19 0.99
CA ASN A 433 19.39 -5.59 1.96
C ASN A 433 18.16 -6.23 1.29
N ASN A 434 18.06 -6.15 -0.04
CA ASN A 434 16.95 -6.74 -0.75
C ASN A 434 17.14 -8.27 -0.88
N ILE A 435 16.25 -9.01 -0.22
CA ILE A 435 16.25 -10.47 -0.19
C ILE A 435 16.03 -11.09 -1.58
N GLU A 436 15.22 -10.46 -2.44
CA GLU A 436 14.84 -10.99 -3.76
C GLU A 436 16.05 -11.13 -4.66
N TYR A 437 16.94 -10.13 -4.68
CA TYR A 437 18.11 -10.14 -5.56
C TYR A 437 19.08 -11.27 -5.18
N THR A 438 19.21 -11.51 -3.86
CA THR A 438 20.02 -12.61 -3.32
C THR A 438 19.44 -13.97 -3.68
N ILE A 439 18.13 -14.14 -3.50
CA ILE A 439 17.42 -15.36 -3.84
C ILE A 439 17.51 -15.65 -5.35
N ALA A 440 17.26 -14.66 -6.20
CA ALA A 440 17.30 -14.79 -7.65
C ALA A 440 18.69 -15.22 -8.15
N LEU A 441 19.77 -14.58 -7.67
CA LEU A 441 21.13 -14.98 -8.03
C LEU A 441 21.48 -16.40 -7.52
N THR A 442 21.02 -16.74 -6.32
CA THR A 442 21.21 -18.08 -5.74
C THR A 442 20.52 -19.14 -6.61
N ASN A 443 19.27 -18.92 -6.97
CA ASN A 443 18.50 -19.80 -7.86
C ASN A 443 19.11 -19.90 -9.25
N LEU A 444 19.62 -18.80 -9.80
CA LEU A 444 20.35 -18.80 -11.06
C LEU A 444 21.59 -19.70 -11.00
N TYR A 445 22.35 -19.69 -9.90
CA TYR A 445 23.49 -20.59 -9.72
C TYR A 445 23.09 -22.05 -9.50
N ILE A 446 22.02 -22.30 -8.75
CA ILE A 446 21.48 -23.66 -8.55
C ILE A 446 21.02 -24.25 -9.88
N SER A 447 20.30 -23.50 -10.72
CA SER A 447 19.86 -23.95 -12.05
C SER A 447 21.02 -24.24 -13.00
N GLN A 448 22.22 -23.73 -12.69
CA GLN A 448 23.47 -24.01 -13.40
C GLN A 448 24.33 -25.07 -12.71
N LYS A 449 23.83 -25.72 -11.65
CA LYS A 449 24.57 -26.67 -10.80
C LYS A 449 25.84 -26.07 -10.17
N LYS A 450 25.92 -24.74 -10.04
CA LYS A 450 27.04 -23.99 -9.44
C LYS A 450 26.83 -23.82 -7.92
N TYR A 451 26.67 -24.92 -7.21
CA TYR A 451 26.29 -24.92 -5.78
C TYR A 451 27.27 -24.15 -4.88
N LEU A 452 28.58 -24.20 -5.17
CA LEU A 452 29.57 -23.44 -4.41
C LEU A 452 29.37 -21.93 -4.51
N LYS A 453 29.04 -21.42 -5.70
CA LYS A 453 28.73 -20.00 -5.89
C LYS A 453 27.43 -19.61 -5.18
N ALA A 454 26.39 -20.45 -5.30
CA ALA A 454 25.13 -20.25 -4.58
C ALA A 454 25.35 -20.14 -3.06
N ARG A 455 26.16 -21.06 -2.49
CA ARG A 455 26.53 -21.03 -1.08
C ARG A 455 27.27 -19.74 -0.70
N GLN A 456 28.20 -19.27 -1.53
CA GLN A 456 28.94 -18.04 -1.28
C GLN A 456 28.03 -16.80 -1.24
N VAL A 457 27.05 -16.71 -2.14
CA VAL A 457 26.06 -15.62 -2.17
C VAL A 457 25.27 -15.58 -0.86
N LEU A 458 24.66 -16.70 -0.48
CA LEU A 458 23.89 -16.79 0.77
C LEU A 458 24.76 -16.51 2.01
N LYS A 459 25.99 -17.04 2.06
CA LYS A 459 26.91 -16.80 3.19
C LYS A 459 27.24 -15.31 3.33
N LYS A 460 27.41 -14.59 2.22
CA LYS A 460 27.65 -13.14 2.24
C LYS A 460 26.42 -12.38 2.75
N TYR A 461 25.22 -12.76 2.29
CA TYR A 461 23.96 -12.16 2.74
C TYR A 461 23.75 -12.37 4.25
N PHE A 462 23.85 -13.60 4.76
CA PHE A 462 23.67 -13.88 6.19
C PHE A 462 24.75 -13.30 7.10
N LYS A 463 25.95 -13.00 6.56
CA LYS A 463 26.97 -12.26 7.31
C LYS A 463 26.53 -10.82 7.58
N LEU A 464 25.80 -10.21 6.64
CA LEU A 464 25.23 -8.87 6.79
C LEU A 464 23.90 -8.90 7.54
N HIS A 465 23.15 -9.99 7.42
CA HIS A 465 21.79 -10.14 7.96
C HIS A 465 21.65 -11.39 8.86
N PRO A 466 22.22 -11.40 10.08
CA PRO A 466 22.21 -12.60 10.93
C PRO A 466 20.80 -13.07 11.32
N LYS A 467 19.85 -12.15 11.46
CA LYS A 467 18.45 -12.46 11.83
C LYS A 467 17.66 -13.13 10.70
N GLU A 468 18.07 -12.94 9.45
CA GLU A 468 17.40 -13.52 8.27
C GLU A 468 17.66 -15.04 8.11
N LYS A 469 18.58 -15.62 8.87
CA LYS A 469 18.85 -17.07 8.83
C LYS A 469 17.61 -17.92 9.12
N THR A 470 16.71 -17.44 9.98
CA THR A 470 15.48 -18.13 10.36
C THR A 470 14.31 -17.79 9.44
N ASN A 471 14.50 -16.95 8.41
CA ASN A 471 13.43 -16.59 7.48
C ASN A 471 12.98 -17.85 6.70
N PRO A 472 11.68 -18.22 6.74
CA PRO A 472 11.16 -19.40 6.06
C PRO A 472 11.48 -19.47 4.57
N ARG A 473 11.66 -18.32 3.92
CA ARG A 473 12.01 -18.23 2.49
C ARG A 473 13.36 -18.85 2.16
N PHE A 474 14.26 -19.00 3.14
CA PHE A 474 15.54 -19.67 2.94
C PHE A 474 15.53 -21.18 3.23
N LYS A 475 14.42 -21.74 3.74
CA LYS A 475 14.27 -23.17 4.03
C LYS A 475 14.63 -24.08 2.85
N PRO A 476 14.27 -23.77 1.58
CA PRO A 476 14.65 -24.60 0.43
C PRO A 476 16.17 -24.72 0.20
N TYR A 477 16.99 -23.80 0.74
CA TYR A 477 18.45 -23.78 0.54
C TYR A 477 19.24 -24.49 1.63
N GLY A 478 18.58 -25.15 2.59
CA GLY A 478 19.25 -25.86 3.69
C GLY A 478 20.30 -26.88 3.22
N ILE A 479 20.09 -27.47 2.04
CA ILE A 479 21.03 -28.41 1.41
C ILE A 479 22.39 -27.79 1.05
N LEU A 480 22.45 -26.47 0.89
CA LEU A 480 23.71 -25.76 0.60
C LEU A 480 24.63 -25.66 1.83
N ASN A 481 24.18 -26.12 3.01
CA ASN A 481 24.93 -26.16 4.26
C ASN A 481 25.69 -24.84 4.53
N VAL A 482 24.92 -23.76 4.64
CA VAL A 482 25.43 -22.39 4.74
C VAL A 482 25.85 -22.00 6.17
N GLY A 483 25.83 -22.95 7.12
CA GLY A 483 25.95 -22.65 8.55
C GLY A 483 24.72 -21.91 9.07
N LEU A 484 23.54 -22.44 8.74
CA LEU A 484 22.25 -21.98 9.26
C LEU A 484 22.17 -22.28 10.76
#